data_AF-A0AAV7L5U2-F1
#
_entry.id   AF-A0AAV7L5U2-F1
#
_cell.length_a   1.000
_cell.length_b   1.000
_cell.length_c   1.000
_cell.angle_alpha   90.00
_cell.angle_beta   90.00
_cell.angle_gamma   90.00
#
_symmetry.space_group_name_H-M   'P 1'
#
loop_
_entity.id
_entity.type
_entity.pdbx_description
1 polymer ?
#
loop_
_entity_poly.entity_id
_entity_poly.type
_entity_poly.pdbx_seq_one_letter_code
_entity_poly.pdbx_strand_id
1 'polypeptide(L)'
;MITARGGGTPASRGEVLRYTTWGGGTPASRGEVLRYNTWGGGTSASQGDVLRCTARGGGTSASQGEVLRCTARGGGTPASQGEVLWCTARGGGTSASQGEVLRCSARGGDTLASQGEVLRCSARGGGTPASQGEVLQCTARGGGTPESQGEVLRCTSWGGGTPASRGEVLRYNTWGGGTSASQGEVLRCTARGGGTSTSQGEVLRCTARGGGTPASQGEVLQCTARGGGTPASQGEVLQCTARGGGTPESQGEVLRCTSWGGGTPASRGEVLRYNTWGGGTSASQGEVLRCTARGGGTSTSQGEVLRCTARGGAPLHPRVRCCGALLGVGHPCIPG
;
A
#
# COMPACT_ATOMS: atom_id res chain seq x y z
N MET A 1 6.03 -1.40 46.38
CA MET A 1 5.18 -0.46 45.60
C MET A 1 5.70 0.95 45.85
N ILE A 2 5.92 1.74 44.80
CA ILE A 2 6.45 3.10 44.92
C ILE A 2 5.47 4.07 44.26
N THR A 3 5.15 5.15 44.97
CA THR A 3 4.21 6.17 44.50
C THR A 3 4.82 7.55 44.69
N ALA A 4 4.84 8.36 43.63
CA ALA A 4 5.24 9.77 43.70
C ALA A 4 4.04 10.68 43.41
N ARG A 5 3.84 11.69 44.25
CA ARG A 5 2.82 12.75 44.09
C ARG A 5 3.47 14.09 44.35
N GLY A 6 3.16 15.11 43.55
CA GLY A 6 3.52 16.52 43.84
C GLY A 6 5.02 16.77 43.94
N GLY A 7 5.73 16.75 42.81
CA GLY A 7 7.15 17.14 42.72
C GLY A 7 8.17 16.13 43.27
N GLY A 8 7.74 15.00 43.82
CA GLY A 8 8.65 13.97 44.34
C GLY A 8 9.44 13.23 43.25
N THR A 9 10.70 12.91 43.56
CA THR A 9 11.67 12.22 42.68
C THR A 9 12.17 10.88 43.25
N PRO A 10 11.29 9.95 43.68
CA PRO A 10 11.76 8.70 44.28
C PRO A 10 12.55 7.88 43.25
N ALA A 11 13.64 7.26 43.72
CA ALA A 11 14.48 6.36 42.95
C ALA A 11 14.53 4.98 43.62
N SER A 12 14.56 3.91 42.82
CA SER A 12 14.65 2.54 43.34
C SER A 12 15.54 1.64 42.49
N ARG A 13 16.08 0.59 43.13
CA ARG A 13 16.87 -0.47 42.50
C ARG A 13 16.29 -1.83 42.90
N GLY A 14 16.26 -2.78 41.96
CA GLY A 14 15.75 -4.13 42.16
C GLY A 14 14.33 -4.33 41.62
N GLU A 15 13.68 -5.42 42.01
CA GLU A 15 12.32 -5.76 41.58
C GLU A 15 11.27 -4.80 42.17
N VAL A 16 10.46 -4.20 41.30
CA VAL A 16 9.38 -3.29 41.69
C VAL A 16 8.05 -3.75 41.10
N LEU A 17 7.16 -4.25 41.98
CA LEU A 17 5.81 -4.65 41.60
C LEU A 17 4.98 -3.52 40.95
N ARG A 18 5.15 -2.28 41.40
CA ARG A 18 4.38 -1.14 40.87
C ARG A 18 5.05 0.19 41.16
N TYR A 19 5.20 0.98 40.10
CA TYR A 19 5.51 2.40 40.12
C TYR A 19 4.30 3.20 39.64
N THR A 20 3.92 4.24 40.37
CA THR A 20 2.84 5.14 39.93
C THR A 20 3.17 6.60 40.24
N THR A 21 3.04 7.44 39.23
CA THR A 21 3.36 8.85 39.27
C THR A 21 2.12 9.67 38.95
N TRP A 22 1.90 10.71 39.75
CA TRP A 22 0.83 11.68 39.55
C TRP A 22 1.37 13.09 39.72
N GLY A 23 1.08 14.00 38.79
CA GLY A 23 1.33 15.44 38.98
C GLY A 23 2.81 15.79 39.14
N GLY A 24 3.45 16.27 38.07
CA GLY A 24 4.80 16.88 38.08
C GLY A 24 5.99 16.05 38.63
N GLY A 25 5.77 14.88 39.24
CA GLY A 25 6.82 14.04 39.81
C GLY A 25 7.69 13.38 38.73
N THR A 26 8.95 13.11 39.08
CA THR A 26 9.99 12.56 38.17
C THR A 26 10.73 11.34 38.72
N PRO A 27 10.04 10.22 39.01
CA PRO A 27 10.70 9.03 39.53
C PRO A 27 11.53 8.26 38.51
N ALA A 28 12.49 7.50 39.03
CA ALA A 28 13.33 6.58 38.27
C ALA A 28 13.43 5.18 38.91
N SER A 29 13.49 4.12 38.12
CA SER A 29 13.75 2.76 38.61
C SER A 29 14.79 2.02 37.77
N ARG A 30 15.59 1.17 38.40
CA ARG A 30 16.47 0.21 37.74
C ARG A 30 16.16 -1.22 38.20
N GLY A 31 15.94 -2.14 37.27
CA GLY A 31 15.56 -3.53 37.53
C GLY A 31 14.18 -3.86 36.95
N GLU A 32 13.67 -5.05 37.27
CA GLU A 32 12.38 -5.52 36.77
C GLU A 32 11.21 -4.73 37.36
N VAL A 33 10.31 -4.27 36.49
CA VAL A 33 9.11 -3.53 36.87
C VAL A 33 7.87 -4.18 36.28
N LEU A 34 6.99 -4.69 37.14
CA LEU A 34 5.75 -5.28 36.68
C LEU A 34 4.77 -4.22 36.10
N ARG A 35 4.67 -3.04 36.73
CA ARG A 35 3.78 -1.95 36.27
C ARG A 35 4.36 -0.57 36.51
N TYR A 36 4.50 0.20 35.45
CA TYR A 36 4.99 1.58 35.44
C TYR A 36 3.92 2.52 34.87
N ASN A 37 3.35 3.39 35.71
CA ASN A 37 2.22 4.25 35.33
C ASN A 37 2.51 5.72 35.61
N THR A 38 2.30 6.59 34.62
CA THR A 38 2.55 8.03 34.75
C THR A 38 1.35 8.83 34.29
N TRP A 39 0.74 9.60 35.20
CA TRP A 39 -0.50 10.33 34.95
C TRP A 39 -0.35 11.83 35.24
N GLY A 40 -1.07 12.67 34.48
CA GLY A 40 -1.29 14.09 34.82
C GLY A 40 0.00 14.93 34.85
N GLY A 41 0.67 15.10 33.71
CA GLY A 41 1.89 15.93 33.59
C GLY A 41 3.14 15.41 34.31
N GLY A 42 3.09 14.23 34.93
CA GLY A 42 4.28 13.57 35.49
C GLY A 42 5.20 13.03 34.39
N THR A 43 6.48 12.89 34.71
CA THR A 43 7.49 12.27 33.82
C THR A 43 8.14 11.13 34.58
N SER A 44 8.48 10.01 33.97
CA SER A 44 9.01 8.86 34.73
C SER A 44 9.92 8.01 33.84
N ALA A 45 11.01 7.45 34.37
CA ALA A 45 11.95 6.62 33.63
C ALA A 45 12.27 5.27 34.30
N SER A 46 12.43 4.21 33.51
CA SER A 46 12.81 2.87 33.98
C SER A 46 13.91 2.28 33.10
N GLN A 47 14.83 1.53 33.70
CA GLN A 47 15.83 0.71 33.00
C GLN A 47 15.71 -0.74 33.48
N GLY A 48 15.61 -1.71 32.58
CA GLY A 48 15.33 -3.11 32.84
C GLY A 48 13.97 -3.54 32.27
N ASP A 49 13.55 -4.76 32.61
CA ASP A 49 12.35 -5.36 32.02
C ASP A 49 11.08 -4.77 32.59
N VAL A 50 10.18 -4.32 31.71
CA VAL A 50 8.93 -3.66 32.08
C VAL A 50 7.75 -4.42 31.50
N LEU A 51 7.00 -5.11 32.35
CA LEU A 51 5.81 -5.84 31.88
C LEU A 51 4.70 -4.87 31.40
N ARG A 52 4.61 -3.66 31.96
CA ARG A 52 3.65 -2.66 31.49
C ARG A 52 4.09 -1.22 31.76
N CYS A 53 4.38 -0.47 30.71
CA CYS A 53 4.58 0.97 30.71
C CYS A 53 3.30 1.69 30.23
N THR A 54 2.76 2.62 31.00
CA THR A 54 1.52 3.33 30.67
C THR A 54 1.59 4.82 31.02
N ALA A 55 1.37 5.67 30.03
CA ALA A 55 1.28 7.12 30.19
C ALA A 55 -0.14 7.61 29.90
N ARG A 56 -0.65 8.53 30.73
CA ARG A 56 -2.02 9.06 30.59
C ARG A 56 -2.13 10.56 30.91
N GLY A 57 -3.00 11.29 30.21
CA GLY A 57 -3.38 12.66 30.62
C GLY A 57 -2.20 13.63 30.66
N GLY A 58 -1.38 13.67 29.61
CA GLY A 58 -0.15 14.48 29.57
C GLY A 58 1.04 13.89 30.32
N GLY A 59 0.93 12.68 30.89
CA GLY A 59 2.07 11.99 31.51
C GLY A 59 3.05 11.44 30.47
N THR A 60 4.35 11.49 30.77
CA THR A 60 5.46 11.01 29.93
C THR A 60 6.16 9.82 30.61
N SER A 61 6.41 8.73 29.90
CA SER A 61 7.13 7.57 30.47
C SER A 61 8.25 7.12 29.56
N ALA A 62 9.42 6.79 30.09
CA ALA A 62 10.52 6.22 29.34
C ALA A 62 10.91 4.85 29.92
N SER A 63 11.17 3.88 29.06
CA SER A 63 11.68 2.56 29.46
C SER A 63 12.81 2.11 28.54
N GLN A 64 13.90 1.59 29.09
CA GLN A 64 15.00 0.97 28.36
C GLN A 64 15.11 -0.50 28.76
N GLY A 65 15.12 -1.44 27.81
CA GLY A 65 15.09 -2.89 28.05
C GLY A 65 13.89 -3.56 27.38
N GLU A 66 13.54 -4.77 27.82
CA GLU A 66 12.37 -5.48 27.30
C GLU A 66 11.07 -4.87 27.84
N VAL A 67 10.12 -4.59 26.96
CA VAL A 67 8.81 -4.04 27.33
C VAL A 67 7.70 -4.91 26.76
N LEU A 68 7.00 -5.63 27.63
CA LEU A 68 5.88 -6.43 27.16
C LEU A 68 4.75 -5.52 26.62
N ARG A 69 4.48 -4.39 27.27
CA ARG A 69 3.39 -3.49 26.83
C ARG A 69 3.65 -2.02 27.11
N CYS A 70 3.73 -1.23 26.05
CA CYS A 70 3.80 0.22 26.06
C CYS A 70 2.44 0.82 25.65
N THR A 71 1.85 1.70 26.46
CA THR A 71 0.49 2.23 26.23
C THR A 71 0.36 3.73 26.50
N ALA A 72 0.02 4.50 25.47
CA ALA A 72 -0.44 5.89 25.60
C ALA A 72 -1.96 6.00 25.69
N ARG A 73 -2.46 6.87 26.56
CA ARG A 73 -3.90 7.17 26.62
C ARG A 73 -4.20 8.65 26.92
N GLY A 74 -5.12 9.29 26.19
CA GLY A 74 -5.62 10.62 26.59
C GLY A 74 -4.50 11.67 26.68
N GLY A 75 -3.67 11.82 25.64
CA GLY A 75 -2.53 12.75 25.66
C GLY A 75 -1.27 12.26 26.39
N GLY A 76 -1.20 10.98 26.77
CA GLY A 76 0.03 10.40 27.33
C GLY A 76 1.09 10.10 26.26
N THR A 77 2.37 10.09 26.66
CA THR A 77 3.55 10.02 25.78
C THR A 77 4.61 9.02 26.30
N PRO A 78 4.40 7.69 26.22
CA PRO A 78 5.43 6.72 26.56
C PRO A 78 6.42 6.50 25.40
N ALA A 79 7.67 6.28 25.75
CA ALA A 79 8.77 5.93 24.87
C ALA A 79 9.48 4.68 25.40
N SER A 80 9.88 3.78 24.50
CA SER A 80 10.59 2.54 24.84
C SER A 80 11.80 2.33 23.92
N GLN A 81 12.92 1.87 24.47
CA GLN A 81 14.11 1.46 23.72
C GLN A 81 14.44 0.00 24.06
N GLY A 82 14.61 -0.87 23.06
CA GLY A 82 14.77 -2.31 23.20
C GLY A 82 13.63 -3.08 22.53
N GLU A 83 13.39 -4.31 22.98
CA GLU A 83 12.32 -5.16 22.45
C GLU A 83 10.96 -4.74 23.03
N VAL A 84 9.96 -4.55 22.16
CA VAL A 84 8.59 -4.20 22.58
C VAL A 84 7.56 -5.14 21.97
N LEU A 85 6.85 -5.89 22.82
CA LEU A 85 5.85 -6.83 22.31
C LEU A 85 4.56 -6.12 21.83
N TRP A 86 4.14 -5.06 22.53
CA TRP A 86 2.94 -4.28 22.16
C TRP A 86 3.10 -2.78 22.43
N CYS A 87 3.13 -1.98 21.36
CA CYS A 87 3.02 -0.53 21.38
C CYS A 87 1.61 -0.10 20.98
N THR A 88 0.89 0.59 21.88
CA THR A 88 -0.50 1.00 21.63
C THR A 88 -0.79 2.44 22.04
N ALA A 89 -1.48 3.18 21.18
CA ALA A 89 -1.98 4.52 21.51
C ALA A 89 -3.51 4.57 21.41
N ARG A 90 -4.14 5.30 22.35
CA ARG A 90 -5.60 5.46 22.40
C ARG A 90 -6.05 6.86 22.88
N GLY A 91 -6.87 7.53 22.08
CA GLY A 91 -7.58 8.75 22.47
C GLY A 91 -6.69 9.98 22.60
N GLY A 92 -5.99 10.36 21.54
CA GLY A 92 -5.04 11.47 21.48
C GLY A 92 -3.69 11.18 22.14
N GLY A 93 -3.34 9.90 22.32
CA GLY A 93 -2.03 9.50 22.84
C GLY A 93 -0.97 9.47 21.73
N THR A 94 0.29 9.68 22.12
CA THR A 94 1.44 9.50 21.23
C THR A 94 2.36 8.45 21.84
N SER A 95 3.02 7.56 21.09
CA SER A 95 4.08 6.72 21.66
C SER A 95 5.23 6.51 20.69
N ALA A 96 6.41 6.23 21.22
CA ALA A 96 7.60 5.95 20.43
C ALA A 96 8.26 4.63 20.89
N SER A 97 8.82 3.87 19.95
CA SER A 97 9.62 2.68 20.24
C SER A 97 10.84 2.60 19.32
N GLN A 98 12.00 2.23 19.85
CA GLN A 98 13.21 1.96 19.08
C GLN A 98 13.70 0.54 19.38
N GLY A 99 13.98 -0.25 18.35
CA GLY A 99 14.32 -1.68 18.44
C GLY A 99 13.29 -2.56 17.75
N GLU A 100 13.18 -3.82 18.18
CA GLU A 100 12.22 -4.77 17.64
C GLU A 100 10.83 -4.54 18.23
N VAL A 101 9.81 -4.48 17.38
CA VAL A 101 8.42 -4.32 17.81
C VAL A 101 7.51 -5.35 17.18
N LEU A 102 6.94 -6.23 18.01
CA LEU A 102 6.02 -7.25 17.48
C LEU A 102 4.71 -6.61 16.97
N ARG A 103 4.15 -5.61 17.66
CA ARG A 103 2.91 -4.95 17.23
C ARG A 103 2.85 -3.47 17.62
N CYS A 104 2.67 -2.61 16.61
CA CYS A 104 2.32 -1.20 16.75
C CYS A 104 0.85 -0.98 16.36
N SER A 105 0.05 -0.32 17.20
CA SER A 105 -1.37 -0.06 16.89
C SER A 105 -1.90 1.28 17.41
N ALA A 106 -2.35 2.14 16.49
CA ALA A 106 -2.96 3.45 16.79
C ALA A 106 -4.46 3.47 16.47
N ARG A 107 -5.29 4.15 17.28
CA ARG A 107 -6.75 4.21 17.07
C ARG A 107 -7.44 5.54 17.39
N GLY A 108 -8.05 6.15 16.37
CA GLY A 108 -8.53 7.54 16.49
C GLY A 108 -7.36 8.47 16.21
N GLY A 109 -7.41 9.77 16.54
CA GLY A 109 -6.34 10.75 16.24
C GLY A 109 -5.01 10.54 17.00
N ASP A 110 -4.60 9.29 17.21
CA ASP A 110 -3.37 8.88 17.87
C ASP A 110 -2.22 8.73 16.89
N THR A 111 -1.01 9.06 17.33
CA THR A 111 0.24 8.88 16.59
C THR A 111 1.11 7.82 17.26
N LEU A 112 1.85 7.05 16.46
CA LEU A 112 2.89 6.14 16.95
C LEU A 112 4.12 6.28 16.06
N ALA A 113 5.31 6.15 16.61
CA ALA A 113 6.54 6.06 15.85
C ALA A 113 7.33 4.83 16.29
N SER A 114 7.79 4.03 15.34
CA SER A 114 8.68 2.89 15.60
C SER A 114 9.90 2.91 14.68
N GLN A 115 11.09 2.70 15.23
CA GLN A 115 12.33 2.55 14.45
C GLN A 115 12.93 1.16 14.71
N GLY A 116 13.29 0.44 13.65
CA GLY A 116 13.77 -0.95 13.71
C GLY A 116 12.79 -1.91 13.02
N GLU A 117 12.84 -3.18 13.42
CA GLU A 117 11.98 -4.22 12.86
C GLU A 117 10.57 -4.17 13.46
N VAL A 118 9.55 -4.21 12.61
CA VAL A 118 8.14 -4.20 13.03
C VAL A 118 7.38 -5.34 12.39
N LEU A 119 6.98 -6.33 13.20
CA LEU A 119 6.22 -7.47 12.65
C LEU A 119 4.82 -7.01 12.16
N ARG A 120 4.15 -6.12 12.90
CA ARG A 120 2.82 -5.64 12.51
C ARG A 120 2.55 -4.19 12.93
N CYS A 121 2.40 -3.31 11.94
CA CYS A 121 1.96 -1.93 12.11
C CYS A 121 0.48 -1.79 11.68
N SER A 122 -0.36 -1.19 12.51
CA SER A 122 -1.80 -1.10 12.25
C SER A 122 -2.44 0.22 12.67
N ALA A 123 -3.28 0.78 11.81
CA ALA A 123 -4.05 1.99 12.04
C ALA A 123 -5.55 1.75 11.90
N ARG A 124 -6.36 2.32 12.81
CA ARG A 124 -7.82 2.29 12.71
C ARG A 124 -8.46 3.62 13.11
N GLY A 125 -9.52 4.07 12.43
CA GLY A 125 -10.00 5.45 12.65
C GLY A 125 -8.92 6.42 12.17
N GLY A 126 -8.90 7.68 12.63
CA GLY A 126 -7.84 8.64 12.24
C GLY A 126 -6.43 8.38 12.79
N GLY A 127 -6.03 7.12 12.99
CA GLY A 127 -4.74 6.76 13.60
C GLY A 127 -3.60 6.78 12.60
N THR A 128 -2.43 7.22 13.05
CA THR A 128 -1.27 7.56 12.20
C THR A 128 0.04 6.95 12.76
N PRO A 129 0.21 5.60 12.74
CA PRO A 129 1.47 4.99 13.12
C PRO A 129 2.50 5.09 11.99
N ALA A 130 3.73 5.46 12.31
CA ALA A 130 4.86 5.52 11.39
C ALA A 130 5.93 4.51 11.80
N SER A 131 6.51 3.81 10.83
CA SER A 131 7.58 2.82 11.04
C SER A 131 8.76 3.08 10.11
N GLN A 132 9.99 3.02 10.61
CA GLN A 132 11.23 3.08 9.84
C GLN A 132 12.03 1.80 10.04
N GLY A 133 12.41 1.12 8.96
CA GLY A 133 13.06 -0.20 8.97
C GLY A 133 12.21 -1.26 8.26
N GLU A 134 12.38 -2.51 8.64
CA GLU A 134 11.63 -3.62 8.06
C GLU A 134 10.22 -3.74 8.67
N VAL A 135 9.20 -3.85 7.83
CA VAL A 135 7.81 -4.03 8.26
C VAL A 135 7.18 -5.24 7.60
N LEU A 136 6.91 -6.28 8.39
CA LEU A 136 6.31 -7.49 7.84
C LEU A 136 4.84 -7.28 7.42
N GLN A 137 4.06 -6.53 8.20
CA GLN A 137 2.66 -6.22 7.87
C GLN A 137 2.27 -4.79 8.25
N CYS A 138 1.93 -3.97 7.26
CA CYS A 138 1.31 -2.65 7.43
C CYS A 138 -0.17 -2.71 7.07
N THR A 139 -1.07 -2.28 7.97
CA THR A 139 -2.53 -2.35 7.76
C THR A 139 -3.27 -1.08 8.15
N ALA A 140 -4.11 -0.58 7.24
CA ALA A 140 -4.99 0.56 7.45
C ALA A 140 -6.47 0.15 7.40
N ARG A 141 -7.29 0.66 8.33
CA ARG A 141 -8.75 0.46 8.31
C ARG A 141 -9.53 1.70 8.72
N GLY A 142 -10.49 2.11 7.89
CA GLY A 142 -11.50 3.12 8.24
C GLY A 142 -10.92 4.44 8.75
N GLY A 143 -10.29 5.21 7.87
CA GLY A 143 -9.64 6.50 8.16
C GLY A 143 -8.18 6.40 8.59
N GLY A 144 -7.64 5.18 8.77
CA GLY A 144 -6.29 4.98 9.32
C GLY A 144 -5.22 5.22 8.27
N THR A 145 -4.10 5.84 8.67
CA THR A 145 -3.06 6.31 7.76
C THR A 145 -1.66 5.89 8.24
N PRO A 146 -1.33 4.59 8.22
CA PRO A 146 -0.02 4.13 8.64
C PRO A 146 1.04 4.45 7.57
N GLU A 147 2.24 4.82 8.00
CA GLU A 147 3.38 5.11 7.13
C GLU A 147 4.53 4.15 7.42
N SER A 148 5.22 3.69 6.37
CA SER A 148 6.41 2.83 6.50
C SER A 148 7.53 3.28 5.57
N GLN A 149 8.75 3.36 6.07
CA GLN A 149 9.96 3.62 5.29
C GLN A 149 10.93 2.45 5.42
N GLY A 150 11.39 1.87 4.32
CA GLY A 150 12.20 0.66 4.26
C GLY A 150 11.48 -0.47 3.53
N GLU A 151 11.80 -1.72 3.87
CA GLU A 151 11.19 -2.90 3.26
C GLU A 151 9.83 -3.22 3.88
N VAL A 152 8.83 -3.51 3.04
CA VAL A 152 7.50 -3.90 3.48
C VAL A 152 7.07 -5.20 2.80
N LEU A 153 6.91 -6.28 3.57
CA LEU A 153 6.47 -7.54 2.99
C LEU A 153 4.99 -7.47 2.56
N ARG A 154 4.13 -6.81 3.35
CA ARG A 154 2.71 -6.68 3.01
C ARG A 154 2.11 -5.39 3.52
N CYS A 155 1.59 -4.59 2.59
CA CYS A 155 0.77 -3.42 2.90
C CYS A 155 -0.68 -3.66 2.47
N THR A 156 -1.64 -3.35 3.34
CA THR A 156 -3.07 -3.61 3.09
C THR A 156 -3.97 -2.46 3.56
N SER A 157 -4.93 -2.06 2.72
CA SER A 157 -5.96 -1.08 3.06
C SER A 157 -7.38 -1.61 2.89
N TRP A 158 -8.26 -1.23 3.84
CA TRP A 158 -9.67 -1.59 3.86
C TRP A 158 -10.58 -0.41 4.22
N GLY A 159 -11.69 -0.24 3.49
CA GLY A 159 -12.57 0.92 3.67
C GLY A 159 -11.77 2.21 3.49
N GLY A 160 -12.11 3.33 4.13
CA GLY A 160 -11.35 4.58 3.96
C GLY A 160 -9.93 4.62 4.57
N GLY A 161 -9.19 3.51 4.64
CA GLY A 161 -7.79 3.51 5.08
C GLY A 161 -6.85 4.01 3.97
N THR A 162 -5.73 4.63 4.35
CA THR A 162 -4.73 5.21 3.44
C THR A 162 -3.29 4.94 3.92
N PRO A 163 -2.77 3.70 3.83
CA PRO A 163 -1.37 3.42 4.12
C PRO A 163 -0.45 3.99 3.04
N ALA A 164 0.75 4.40 3.45
CA ALA A 164 1.82 4.85 2.57
C ALA A 164 3.11 4.09 2.86
N SER A 165 3.88 3.76 1.82
CA SER A 165 5.16 3.07 1.94
C SER A 165 6.23 3.70 1.04
N ARG A 166 7.46 3.86 1.55
CA ARG A 166 8.64 4.25 0.77
C ARG A 166 9.71 3.19 0.87
N GLY A 167 10.23 2.72 -0.26
CA GLY A 167 11.15 1.57 -0.36
C GLY A 167 10.50 0.41 -1.10
N GLU A 168 11.01 -0.80 -0.84
CA GLU A 168 10.53 -2.01 -1.50
C GLU A 168 9.24 -2.54 -0.86
N VAL A 169 8.27 -2.93 -1.70
CA VAL A 169 7.03 -3.55 -1.22
C VAL A 169 6.73 -4.83 -1.98
N LEU A 170 6.76 -5.97 -1.29
CA LEU A 170 6.47 -7.26 -1.91
C LEU A 170 4.99 -7.39 -2.31
N ARG A 171 4.05 -6.98 -1.44
CA ARG A 171 2.61 -7.11 -1.71
C ARG A 171 1.82 -5.92 -1.23
N TYR A 172 1.13 -5.27 -2.16
CA TYR A 172 0.28 -4.13 -1.95
C TYR A 172 -1.17 -4.48 -2.29
N ASN A 173 -2.09 -4.35 -1.33
CA ASN A 173 -3.49 -4.77 -1.52
C ASN A 173 -4.49 -3.71 -1.03
N THR A 174 -5.40 -3.27 -1.90
CA THR A 174 -6.45 -2.29 -1.57
C THR A 174 -7.85 -2.83 -1.87
N TRP A 175 -8.75 -2.62 -0.92
CA TRP A 175 -10.08 -3.24 -0.94
C TRP A 175 -11.18 -2.28 -0.47
N GLY A 176 -12.31 -2.28 -1.18
CA GLY A 176 -13.41 -1.35 -0.90
C GLY A 176 -12.95 0.09 -1.14
N GLY A 177 -13.51 1.10 -0.47
CA GLY A 177 -13.09 2.50 -0.65
C GLY A 177 -11.71 2.88 -0.08
N GLY A 178 -10.75 1.96 -0.12
CA GLY A 178 -9.39 2.17 0.40
C GLY A 178 -8.46 2.71 -0.65
N THR A 179 -7.63 3.66 -0.23
CA THR A 179 -6.56 4.24 -1.04
C THR A 179 -5.24 3.75 -0.48
N SER A 180 -4.19 3.61 -1.26
CA SER A 180 -2.85 3.29 -0.75
C SER A 180 -1.80 3.81 -1.71
N ALA A 181 -0.65 4.29 -1.22
CA ALA A 181 0.44 4.82 -2.05
C ALA A 181 1.81 4.18 -1.73
N SER A 182 2.59 3.87 -2.76
CA SER A 182 3.98 3.43 -2.61
C SER A 182 4.95 4.21 -3.49
N GLN A 183 6.17 4.42 -3.01
CA GLN A 183 7.30 4.95 -3.78
C GLN A 183 8.46 3.96 -3.68
N GLY A 184 8.98 3.49 -4.80
CA GLY A 184 9.98 2.42 -4.90
C GLY A 184 9.45 1.20 -5.65
N GLU A 185 10.14 0.07 -5.50
CA GLU A 185 9.80 -1.17 -6.20
C GLU A 185 8.59 -1.87 -5.58
N VAL A 186 7.68 -2.36 -6.43
CA VAL A 186 6.51 -3.12 -6.00
C VAL A 186 6.40 -4.43 -6.78
N LEU A 187 6.58 -5.56 -6.10
CA LEU A 187 6.43 -6.86 -6.77
C LEU A 187 4.97 -7.13 -7.16
N ARG A 188 4.01 -6.76 -6.32
CA ARG A 188 2.58 -6.97 -6.64
C ARG A 188 1.69 -5.89 -6.05
N CYS A 189 1.06 -5.14 -6.93
CA CYS A 189 0.01 -4.18 -6.62
C CYS A 189 -1.37 -4.75 -7.01
N THR A 190 -2.34 -4.77 -6.11
CA THR A 190 -3.68 -5.28 -6.37
C THR A 190 -4.75 -4.40 -5.74
N ALA A 191 -5.69 -3.95 -6.56
CA ALA A 191 -6.86 -3.19 -6.13
C ALA A 191 -8.16 -3.92 -6.49
N ARG A 192 -9.10 -3.97 -5.53
CA ARG A 192 -10.38 -4.68 -5.69
C ARG A 192 -11.57 -3.91 -5.10
N GLY A 193 -12.73 -4.00 -5.75
CA GLY A 193 -13.87 -3.16 -5.37
C GLY A 193 -13.57 -1.70 -5.72
N GLY A 194 -14.15 -0.72 -5.05
CA GLY A 194 -13.79 0.70 -5.24
C GLY A 194 -12.42 1.11 -4.68
N GLY A 195 -11.44 0.20 -4.69
CA GLY A 195 -10.12 0.40 -4.11
C GLY A 195 -9.17 1.04 -5.11
N THR A 196 -8.35 1.96 -4.62
CA THR A 196 -7.38 2.72 -5.40
C THR A 196 -5.99 2.46 -4.84
N SER A 197 -5.00 2.26 -5.69
CA SER A 197 -3.60 2.16 -5.25
C SER A 197 -2.70 2.89 -6.21
N THR A 198 -1.76 3.67 -5.73
CA THR A 198 -0.77 4.38 -6.54
C THR A 198 0.63 3.86 -6.25
N SER A 199 1.45 3.68 -7.27
CA SER A 199 2.85 3.28 -7.13
C SER A 199 3.74 4.12 -8.05
N GLN A 200 4.84 4.64 -7.53
CA GLN A 200 5.89 5.31 -8.32
C GLN A 200 7.17 4.47 -8.26
N GLY A 201 7.71 4.09 -9.41
CA GLY A 201 8.84 3.15 -9.54
C GLY A 201 8.47 1.91 -10.34
N GLU A 202 9.26 0.86 -10.20
CA GLU A 202 9.05 -0.40 -10.92
C GLU A 202 7.93 -1.23 -10.29
N VAL A 203 7.07 -1.81 -11.15
CA VAL A 203 5.99 -2.69 -10.72
C VAL A 203 5.98 -3.98 -11.52
N LEU A 204 6.30 -5.10 -10.87
CA LEU A 204 6.29 -6.39 -11.57
C LEU A 204 4.86 -6.82 -11.95
N ARG A 205 3.88 -6.58 -11.08
CA ARG A 205 2.47 -6.92 -11.40
C ARG A 205 1.48 -5.94 -10.80
N CYS A 206 0.76 -5.24 -11.67
CA CYS A 206 -0.37 -4.39 -11.33
C CYS A 206 -1.69 -5.09 -11.70
N THR A 207 -2.64 -5.21 -10.78
CA THR A 207 -3.90 -5.93 -11.00
C THR A 207 -5.11 -5.19 -10.46
N ALA A 208 -6.12 -4.99 -11.30
CA ALA A 208 -7.41 -4.42 -10.95
C ALA A 208 -8.55 -5.44 -11.05
N ARG A 209 -9.45 -5.47 -10.07
CA ARG A 209 -10.65 -6.33 -10.12
C ARG A 209 -11.92 -5.66 -9.62
N GLY A 210 -12.99 -5.74 -10.41
CA GLY A 210 -14.36 -5.40 -9.98
C GLY A 210 -14.49 -4.01 -9.37
N GLY A 211 -14.11 -2.97 -10.12
CA GLY A 211 -14.12 -1.57 -9.71
C GLY A 211 -12.74 -1.01 -9.33
N GLY A 212 -11.72 -1.86 -9.18
CA GLY A 212 -10.42 -1.42 -8.63
C GLY A 212 -9.63 -0.57 -9.63
N THR A 213 -8.89 0.40 -9.12
CA THR A 213 -8.22 1.43 -9.91
C THR A 213 -6.75 1.63 -9.49
N PRO A 214 -5.88 0.63 -9.70
CA PRO A 214 -4.45 0.79 -9.42
C PRO A 214 -3.78 1.65 -10.51
N ALA A 215 -2.92 2.57 -10.14
CA ALA A 215 -2.14 3.42 -11.05
C ALA A 215 -0.65 3.27 -10.76
N SER A 216 0.16 3.20 -11.80
CA SER A 216 1.62 3.05 -11.69
C SER A 216 2.34 4.06 -12.58
N GLN A 217 3.40 4.68 -12.08
CA GLN A 217 4.32 5.55 -12.84
C GLN A 217 5.71 4.92 -12.83
N GLY A 218 6.27 4.61 -13.99
CA GLY A 218 7.50 3.85 -14.17
C GLY A 218 7.29 2.60 -15.02
N GLU A 219 8.18 1.62 -14.88
CA GLU A 219 8.10 0.37 -15.62
C GLU A 219 7.08 -0.59 -15.00
N VAL A 220 6.25 -1.21 -15.85
CA VAL A 220 5.27 -2.23 -15.42
C VAL A 220 5.43 -3.49 -16.25
N LEU A 221 5.87 -4.59 -15.63
CA LEU A 221 6.02 -5.85 -16.36
C LEU A 221 4.65 -6.43 -16.75
N GLN A 222 3.67 -6.40 -15.84
CA GLN A 222 2.33 -6.97 -16.10
C GLN A 222 1.23 -6.07 -15.53
N CYS A 223 0.43 -5.47 -16.40
CA CYS A 223 -0.78 -4.74 -16.06
C CYS A 223 -2.02 -5.57 -16.44
N THR A 224 -2.89 -5.88 -15.48
CA THR A 224 -4.07 -6.74 -15.70
C THR A 224 -5.35 -6.13 -15.14
N ALA A 225 -6.38 -6.06 -15.99
CA ALA A 225 -7.74 -5.66 -15.62
C ALA A 225 -8.73 -6.82 -15.75
N ARG A 226 -9.58 -7.04 -14.74
CA ARG A 226 -10.64 -8.05 -14.80
C ARG A 226 -11.98 -7.58 -14.24
N GLY A 227 -13.07 -7.86 -14.97
CA GLY A 227 -14.38 -7.26 -14.66
C GLY A 227 -14.26 -5.74 -14.76
N GLY A 228 -15.07 -4.94 -14.07
CA GLY A 228 -14.97 -3.46 -14.13
C GLY A 228 -13.73 -2.83 -13.48
N GLY A 229 -12.55 -3.47 -13.51
CA GLY A 229 -11.29 -2.91 -13.01
C GLY A 229 -10.60 -2.06 -14.08
N THR A 230 -9.93 -0.99 -13.67
CA THR A 230 -9.39 0.05 -14.58
C THR A 230 -7.96 0.45 -14.15
N PRO A 231 -6.95 -0.44 -14.32
CA PRO A 231 -5.58 -0.10 -13.97
C PRO A 231 -4.99 0.91 -14.96
N ALA A 232 -4.17 1.83 -14.48
CA ALA A 232 -3.47 2.81 -15.31
C ALA A 232 -1.94 2.67 -15.16
N SER A 233 -1.19 2.88 -16.23
CA SER A 233 0.27 2.87 -16.20
C SER A 233 0.84 3.99 -17.07
N GLN A 234 1.84 4.71 -16.56
CA GLN A 234 2.60 5.72 -17.29
C GLN A 234 4.07 5.29 -17.32
N GLY A 235 4.63 5.10 -18.51
CA GLY A 235 5.97 4.52 -18.73
C GLY A 235 5.89 3.29 -19.63
N GLU A 236 6.90 2.41 -19.50
CA GLU A 236 6.98 1.18 -20.28
C GLU A 236 6.10 0.09 -19.67
N VAL A 237 5.33 -0.61 -20.52
CA VAL A 237 4.52 -1.76 -20.12
C VAL A 237 4.89 -2.97 -20.95
N LEU A 238 5.41 -4.03 -20.34
CA LEU A 238 5.73 -5.24 -21.10
C LEU A 238 4.44 -5.97 -21.54
N GLN A 239 3.48 -6.13 -20.63
CA GLN A 239 2.24 -6.85 -20.91
C GLN A 239 1.03 -6.16 -20.30
N CYS A 240 0.11 -5.71 -21.15
CA CYS A 240 -1.19 -5.20 -20.77
C CYS A 240 -2.29 -6.21 -21.13
N THR A 241 -3.14 -6.57 -20.18
CA THR A 241 -4.20 -7.57 -20.35
C THR A 241 -5.53 -7.07 -19.81
N ALA A 242 -6.58 -7.16 -20.63
CA ALA A 242 -7.96 -6.93 -20.21
C ALA A 242 -8.83 -8.17 -20.41
N ARG A 243 -9.69 -8.45 -19.43
CA ARG A 243 -10.64 -9.57 -19.51
C ARG A 243 -12.01 -9.26 -18.92
N GLY A 244 -13.08 -9.61 -19.64
CA GLY A 244 -14.43 -9.16 -19.29
C GLY A 244 -14.50 -7.63 -19.38
N GLY A 245 -15.38 -6.93 -18.66
CA GLY A 245 -15.47 -5.46 -18.73
C GLY A 245 -14.29 -4.64 -18.17
N GLY A 246 -13.05 -5.14 -18.27
CA GLY A 246 -11.85 -4.50 -17.74
C GLY A 246 -11.23 -3.55 -18.74
N THR A 247 -10.70 -2.42 -18.25
CA THR A 247 -10.28 -1.30 -19.09
C THR A 247 -8.90 -0.78 -18.64
N PRO A 248 -7.81 -1.52 -18.89
CA PRO A 248 -6.47 -1.05 -18.56
C PRO A 248 -6.04 0.07 -19.51
N GLU A 249 -5.40 1.09 -18.97
CA GLU A 249 -4.86 2.22 -19.71
C GLU A 249 -3.34 2.29 -19.57
N SER A 250 -2.65 2.51 -20.67
CA SER A 250 -1.19 2.71 -20.67
C SER A 250 -0.81 3.95 -21.47
N GLN A 251 0.13 4.74 -20.96
CA GLN A 251 0.74 5.87 -21.64
C GLN A 251 2.25 5.63 -21.71
N GLY A 252 2.81 5.56 -22.93
CA GLY A 252 4.19 5.15 -23.18
C GLY A 252 4.25 3.93 -24.10
N GLU A 253 5.36 3.21 -24.06
CA GLU A 253 5.59 2.03 -24.87
C GLU A 253 4.90 0.79 -24.29
N VAL A 254 4.28 -0.01 -25.15
CA VAL A 254 3.70 -1.29 -24.76
C VAL A 254 4.16 -2.41 -25.68
N LEU A 255 4.87 -3.40 -25.12
CA LEU A 255 5.33 -4.53 -25.93
C LEU A 255 4.16 -5.42 -26.36
N ARG A 256 3.21 -5.69 -25.45
CA ARG A 256 2.07 -6.56 -25.77
C ARG A 256 0.79 -6.13 -25.06
N CYS A 257 -0.23 -5.81 -25.84
CA CYS A 257 -1.58 -5.63 -25.36
C CYS A 257 -2.47 -6.81 -25.76
N THR A 258 -3.30 -7.29 -24.83
CA THR A 258 -4.25 -8.38 -25.06
C THR A 258 -5.62 -8.06 -24.48
N SER A 259 -6.67 -8.37 -25.25
CA SER A 259 -8.06 -8.18 -24.86
C SER A 259 -8.88 -9.45 -25.11
N TRP A 260 -9.71 -9.82 -24.13
CA TRP A 260 -10.58 -11.00 -24.16
C TRP A 260 -11.97 -10.73 -23.59
N GLY A 261 -13.03 -11.22 -24.25
CA GLY A 261 -14.41 -10.91 -23.82
C GLY A 261 -14.68 -9.42 -24.00
N GLY A 262 -15.60 -8.80 -23.26
CA GLY A 262 -15.84 -7.34 -23.33
C GLY A 262 -14.71 -6.43 -22.79
N GLY A 263 -13.45 -6.83 -22.89
CA GLY A 263 -12.29 -6.08 -22.41
C GLY A 263 -11.90 -4.97 -23.36
N THR A 264 -11.39 -3.86 -22.82
CA THR A 264 -11.08 -2.66 -23.60
C THR A 264 -9.77 -2.00 -23.16
N PRO A 265 -8.58 -2.62 -23.40
CA PRO A 265 -7.31 -1.94 -23.20
C PRO A 265 -7.20 -0.73 -24.12
N ALA A 266 -6.63 0.34 -23.58
CA ALA A 266 -6.28 1.55 -24.32
C ALA A 266 -4.80 1.88 -24.10
N SER A 267 -4.12 2.26 -25.18
CA SER A 267 -2.70 2.63 -25.13
C SER A 267 -2.47 3.95 -25.87
N ARG A 268 -1.70 4.86 -25.29
CA ARG A 268 -1.19 6.08 -25.93
C ARG A 268 0.31 5.99 -26.05
N GLY A 269 0.84 5.95 -27.27
CA GLY A 269 2.25 5.65 -27.56
C GLY A 269 2.41 4.43 -28.46
N GLU A 270 3.62 3.90 -28.52
CA GLU A 270 3.96 2.77 -29.39
C GLU A 270 3.46 1.44 -28.81
N VAL A 271 2.89 0.60 -29.67
CA VAL A 271 2.49 -0.76 -29.31
C VAL A 271 3.07 -1.77 -30.28
N LEU A 272 3.95 -2.65 -29.80
CA LEU A 272 4.56 -3.66 -30.67
C LEU A 272 3.54 -4.71 -31.12
N ARG A 273 2.70 -5.21 -30.20
CA ARG A 273 1.72 -6.26 -30.51
C ARG A 273 0.39 -6.08 -29.81
N TYR A 274 -0.69 -6.04 -30.59
CA TYR A 274 -2.07 -6.06 -30.11
C TYR A 274 -2.79 -7.35 -30.47
N ASN A 275 -3.46 -7.99 -29.50
CA ASN A 275 -4.31 -9.17 -29.75
C ASN A 275 -5.71 -8.99 -29.13
N THR A 276 -6.75 -9.17 -29.93
CA THR A 276 -8.17 -9.09 -29.51
C THR A 276 -8.92 -10.37 -29.82
N TRP A 277 -9.70 -10.84 -28.85
CA TRP A 277 -10.46 -12.09 -28.95
C TRP A 277 -11.85 -11.98 -28.32
N GLY A 278 -12.85 -12.60 -28.98
CA GLY A 278 -14.13 -12.93 -28.35
C GLY A 278 -14.94 -11.73 -27.87
N GLY A 279 -15.11 -10.71 -28.71
CA GLY A 279 -15.81 -9.46 -28.38
C GLY A 279 -14.96 -8.40 -27.68
N GLY A 280 -13.65 -8.61 -27.57
CA GLY A 280 -12.72 -7.64 -27.00
C GLY A 280 -12.43 -6.49 -27.94
N THR A 281 -12.38 -5.29 -27.40
CA THR A 281 -11.98 -4.09 -28.13
C THR A 281 -10.58 -3.70 -27.71
N SER A 282 -9.81 -3.13 -28.61
CA SER A 282 -8.50 -2.58 -28.32
C SER A 282 -8.32 -1.26 -29.03
N ALA A 283 -7.87 -0.24 -28.30
CA ALA A 283 -7.64 1.08 -28.84
C ALA A 283 -6.18 1.49 -28.67
N SER A 284 -5.59 2.07 -29.72
CA SER A 284 -4.30 2.76 -29.63
C SER A 284 -4.33 4.16 -30.24
N GLN A 285 -3.65 5.09 -29.58
CA GLN A 285 -3.32 6.41 -30.10
C GLN A 285 -1.79 6.49 -30.21
N GLY A 286 -1.26 6.07 -31.35
CA GLY A 286 0.18 5.94 -31.62
C GLY A 286 0.44 4.83 -32.64
N GLU A 287 1.71 4.49 -32.83
CA GLU A 287 2.13 3.46 -33.79
C GLU A 287 1.83 2.05 -33.27
N VAL A 288 1.39 1.17 -34.17
CA VAL A 288 1.19 -0.25 -33.89
C VAL A 288 1.96 -1.10 -34.90
N LEU A 289 2.91 -1.89 -34.44
CA LEU A 289 3.67 -2.74 -35.35
C LEU A 289 2.81 -3.91 -35.86
N ARG A 290 2.12 -4.63 -34.95
CA ARG A 290 1.29 -5.79 -35.32
C ARG A 290 -0.01 -5.83 -34.55
N CYS A 291 -1.13 -6.04 -35.25
CA CYS A 291 -2.43 -6.29 -34.64
C CYS A 291 -3.07 -7.62 -35.11
N THR A 292 -3.77 -8.30 -34.21
CA THR A 292 -4.54 -9.52 -34.51
C THR A 292 -5.91 -9.44 -33.86
N ALA A 293 -6.98 -9.64 -34.64
CA ALA A 293 -8.35 -9.70 -34.16
C ALA A 293 -9.05 -11.01 -34.57
N ARG A 294 -9.71 -11.70 -33.64
CA ARG A 294 -10.52 -12.89 -33.97
C ARG A 294 -11.85 -12.95 -33.21
N GLY A 295 -12.86 -13.57 -33.84
CA GLY A 295 -14.12 -13.95 -33.19
C GLY A 295 -14.88 -12.76 -32.62
N GLY A 296 -15.13 -11.74 -33.45
CA GLY A 296 -15.82 -10.51 -33.04
C GLY A 296 -14.97 -9.50 -32.25
N GLY A 297 -13.66 -9.75 -32.07
CA GLY A 297 -12.76 -8.74 -31.52
C GLY A 297 -12.60 -7.53 -32.46
N THR A 298 -12.40 -6.34 -31.89
CA THR A 298 -12.26 -5.09 -32.64
C THR A 298 -10.94 -4.40 -32.28
N SER A 299 -10.21 -3.92 -33.28
CA SER A 299 -8.94 -3.20 -33.08
C SER A 299 -9.02 -1.85 -33.79
N THR A 300 -8.85 -0.78 -33.03
CA THR A 300 -8.87 0.60 -33.53
C THR A 300 -7.54 1.28 -33.22
N SER A 301 -7.00 2.00 -34.20
CA SER A 301 -5.78 2.78 -34.06
C SER A 301 -5.97 4.15 -34.72
N GLN A 302 -5.50 5.20 -34.05
CA GLN A 302 -5.46 6.56 -34.61
C GLN A 302 -4.07 6.95 -35.15
N GLY A 303 -3.06 6.08 -35.02
CA GLY A 303 -1.73 6.23 -35.61
C GLY A 303 -1.44 5.17 -36.70
N GLU A 304 -0.17 5.07 -37.12
CA GLU A 304 0.25 4.14 -38.14
C GLU A 304 0.14 2.68 -37.68
N VAL A 305 -0.28 1.80 -38.60
CA VAL A 305 -0.26 0.36 -38.34
C VAL A 305 0.45 -0.36 -39.46
N LEU A 306 1.56 -1.05 -39.11
CA LEU A 306 2.38 -1.73 -40.09
C LEU A 306 1.73 -3.02 -40.59
N ARG A 307 1.12 -3.81 -39.71
CA ARG A 307 0.46 -5.07 -40.10
C ARG A 307 -0.71 -5.43 -39.20
N CYS A 308 -1.85 -5.76 -39.80
CA CYS A 308 -2.98 -6.32 -39.08
C CYS A 308 -3.50 -7.59 -39.73
N THR A 309 -4.03 -8.48 -38.88
CA THR A 309 -4.73 -9.69 -39.30
C THR A 309 -6.08 -9.78 -38.61
N ALA A 310 -7.15 -10.02 -39.37
CA ALA A 310 -8.49 -10.24 -38.85
C ALA A 310 -9.01 -11.61 -39.32
N ARG A 311 -9.67 -12.37 -38.44
CA ARG A 311 -10.36 -13.63 -38.79
C ARG A 311 -11.76 -13.71 -38.19
N GLY A 312 -12.72 -14.20 -38.96
CA GLY A 312 -14.09 -14.46 -38.50
C GLY A 312 -14.93 -13.20 -38.26
N GLY A 313 -14.96 -12.27 -39.22
CA GLY A 313 -15.84 -11.09 -39.20
C GLY A 313 -15.39 -9.95 -38.28
N ALA A 314 -14.14 -9.93 -37.83
CA ALA A 314 -13.60 -8.87 -36.99
C ALA A 314 -13.39 -7.55 -37.78
N PRO A 315 -14.02 -6.43 -37.39
CA PRO A 315 -13.84 -5.15 -38.05
C PRO A 315 -12.47 -4.52 -37.75
N LEU A 316 -11.86 -3.92 -38.77
CA LEU A 316 -10.64 -3.10 -38.71
C LEU A 316 -10.97 -1.69 -39.24
N HIS A 317 -10.47 -0.63 -38.59
CA HIS A 317 -10.70 0.77 -39.01
C HIS A 317 -9.60 1.29 -39.99
N PRO A 318 -9.85 2.37 -40.77
CA PRO A 318 -9.35 2.55 -42.14
C PRO A 318 -7.92 3.09 -42.30
N ARG A 319 -7.06 3.09 -41.27
CA ARG A 319 -5.65 3.52 -41.37
C ARG A 319 -4.63 2.37 -41.23
N VAL A 320 -5.08 1.17 -41.58
CA VAL A 320 -4.29 -0.06 -41.49
C VAL A 320 -3.67 -0.36 -42.85
N ARG A 321 -2.32 -0.36 -42.96
CA ARG A 321 -1.65 -0.96 -44.12
C ARG A 321 -1.82 -2.48 -44.04
N CYS A 322 -2.83 -3.00 -44.72
CA CYS A 322 -3.11 -4.43 -44.78
C CYS A 322 -2.12 -5.14 -45.72
N CYS A 323 -1.04 -5.69 -45.18
CA CYS A 323 -0.22 -6.67 -45.90
C CYS A 323 -0.61 -8.10 -45.49
N GLY A 324 -1.48 -8.72 -46.30
CA GLY A 324 -1.78 -10.15 -46.29
C GLY A 324 -3.14 -10.54 -45.71
N ALA A 325 -4.22 -10.27 -46.44
CA ALA A 325 -5.47 -10.99 -46.27
C ALA A 325 -5.35 -12.35 -46.97
N LEU A 326 -5.21 -13.45 -46.22
CA LEU A 326 -5.51 -14.78 -46.75
C LEU A 326 -7.04 -14.86 -46.89
N LEU A 327 -7.46 -14.82 -48.14
CA LEU A 327 -8.81 -14.64 -48.63
C LEU A 327 -9.82 -15.65 -48.05
N GLY A 328 -10.92 -15.10 -47.58
CA GLY A 328 -12.16 -15.80 -47.27
C GLY A 328 -13.27 -14.76 -47.22
N VAL A 329 -13.86 -14.49 -48.39
CA VAL A 329 -15.01 -13.61 -48.71
C VAL A 329 -14.88 -12.10 -48.43
N GLY A 330 -14.43 -11.40 -49.49
CA GLY A 330 -15.00 -10.16 -50.05
C GLY A 330 -15.16 -8.93 -49.15
N HIS A 331 -14.19 -8.01 -49.21
CA HIS A 331 -14.39 -6.55 -49.26
C HIS A 331 -13.11 -5.93 -49.88
N PRO A 332 -13.22 -5.03 -50.87
CA PRO A 332 -12.05 -4.54 -51.61
C PRO A 332 -11.21 -3.59 -50.76
N CYS A 333 -9.88 -3.77 -50.83
CA CYS A 333 -8.93 -2.76 -50.35
C CYS A 333 -8.96 -1.58 -51.34
N ILE A 334 -9.28 -0.38 -50.85
CA ILE A 334 -9.11 0.86 -51.62
C ILE A 334 -7.74 1.45 -51.23
N PRO A 335 -6.86 1.79 -52.19
CA PRO A 335 -5.62 2.49 -51.91
C PRO A 335 -5.90 4.00 -51.73
N GLY A 336 -5.28 4.59 -50.73
CA GLY A 336 -5.15 6.03 -50.53
C GLY A 336 -3.75 6.33 -50.00
#